data_AF-A0A1Q6PVF6-F1
#
_entry.id   AF-A0A1Q6PVF6-F1
#
_cell.length_a   1.000
_cell.length_b   1.000
_cell.length_c   1.000
_cell.angle_alpha   90.00
_cell.angle_beta   90.00
_cell.angle_gamma   90.00
#
_symmetry.space_group_name_H-M   'P 1'
#
loop_
_entity.id
_entity.type
_entity.pdbx_description
1 polymer ?
#
loop_
_entity_poly.entity_id
_entity_poly.type
_entity_poly.pdbx_seq_one_letter_code
_entity_poly.pdbx_strand_id
1 'polypeptide(L)'
;MRMNLLGDNMFIKKDSNYVYYVDREVFESVMSRLAEMQLQIDDNYTETYLCGTFNSKNDNQTVLTTIPYDEGWKLKIDGKQAPIYKSLESLVTFDIDTAGEHYIELTYRPTAFVLGCVVSVVFLMLFILLIIFEKYLKKLPILKTFFTCVPCPTLEALAKEEEESSEAENSTIPSVTDEEKPEESGAQYVPFEESATADRHEPKVSEKTARIGDVNIRQSGCSGRLR
;
A
#
# COMPACT_ATOMS: atom_id res chain seq x y z
N MET A 1 14.91 -22.26 -36.83
CA MET A 1 14.31 -20.96 -37.16
C MET A 1 15.43 -19.92 -37.10
N ARG A 2 15.82 -19.26 -38.21
CA ARG A 2 16.78 -18.15 -38.19
C ARG A 2 15.98 -16.86 -38.01
N MET A 3 16.25 -16.12 -36.94
CA MET A 3 15.69 -14.79 -36.74
C MET A 3 16.69 -13.77 -37.29
N ASN A 4 16.22 -12.90 -38.20
CA ASN A 4 16.99 -11.76 -38.68
C ASN A 4 16.54 -10.51 -37.93
N LEU A 5 17.49 -9.66 -37.55
CA LEU A 5 17.20 -8.40 -36.91
C LEU A 5 16.65 -7.40 -37.93
N LEU A 6 15.64 -6.62 -37.51
CA LEU A 6 15.06 -5.52 -38.30
C LEU A 6 15.84 -4.19 -38.13
N GLY A 7 16.83 -4.14 -37.22
CA GLY A 7 17.68 -2.96 -37.00
C GLY A 7 18.96 -3.30 -36.22
N ASP A 8 19.87 -2.33 -36.15
CA ASP A 8 21.28 -2.57 -35.76
C ASP A 8 21.53 -2.58 -34.23
N ASN A 9 20.53 -2.26 -33.41
CA ASN A 9 20.69 -2.12 -31.95
C ASN A 9 19.82 -3.14 -31.19
N MET A 10 20.45 -4.14 -30.58
CA MET A 10 19.82 -5.08 -29.64
C MET A 10 20.49 -4.95 -28.27
N PHE A 11 19.73 -4.56 -27.25
CA PHE A 11 20.20 -4.49 -25.87
C PHE A 11 19.82 -5.79 -25.14
N ILE A 12 20.79 -6.68 -24.93
CA ILE A 12 20.63 -7.88 -24.09
C ILE A 12 21.31 -7.64 -22.74
N LYS A 13 20.62 -7.96 -21.64
CA LYS A 13 21.23 -7.96 -20.30
C LYS A 13 22.23 -9.10 -20.18
N LYS A 14 23.50 -8.75 -19.92
CA LYS A 14 24.68 -9.63 -20.04
C LYS A 14 24.67 -10.88 -19.14
N ASP A 15 23.85 -10.90 -18.10
CA ASP A 15 23.81 -11.99 -17.10
C ASP A 15 22.41 -12.66 -16.98
N SER A 16 21.62 -12.63 -18.06
CA SER A 16 20.32 -13.32 -18.10
C SER A 16 20.41 -14.67 -18.81
N ASN A 17 20.16 -15.76 -18.09
CA ASN A 17 20.18 -17.13 -18.63
C ASN A 17 18.86 -17.56 -19.30
N TYR A 18 17.87 -16.68 -19.38
CA TYR A 18 16.52 -17.00 -19.89
C TYR A 18 16.11 -15.99 -20.96
N VAL A 19 15.66 -16.52 -22.10
CA VAL A 19 14.98 -15.75 -23.15
C VAL A 19 13.53 -16.21 -23.16
N TYR A 20 12.63 -15.32 -22.76
CA TYR A 20 11.19 -15.56 -22.84
C TYR A 20 10.69 -15.12 -24.22
N TYR A 21 9.84 -15.94 -24.84
CA TYR A 21 9.09 -15.56 -26.02
C TYR A 21 7.61 -15.88 -25.79
N VAL A 22 6.74 -15.06 -26.36
CA VAL A 22 5.30 -15.28 -26.34
C VAL A 22 4.87 -15.63 -27.76
N ASP A 23 4.13 -16.71 -27.91
CA ASP A 23 3.46 -17.03 -29.16
C ASP A 23 2.36 -15.98 -29.41
N ARG A 24 2.55 -15.14 -30.43
CA ARG A 24 1.67 -14.01 -30.72
C ARG A 24 0.28 -14.48 -31.15
N GLU A 25 0.20 -15.53 -31.96
CA GLU A 25 -1.07 -16.00 -32.50
C GLU A 25 -1.94 -16.57 -31.37
N VAL A 26 -1.33 -17.37 -30.49
CA VAL A 26 -2.02 -17.89 -29.30
C VAL A 26 -2.41 -16.75 -28.36
N PHE A 27 -1.52 -15.80 -28.11
CA PHE A 27 -1.80 -14.66 -27.23
C PHE A 27 -2.97 -13.80 -27.73
N GLU A 28 -2.99 -13.43 -29.01
CA GLU A 28 -4.06 -12.64 -29.62
C GLU A 28 -5.40 -13.39 -29.59
N SER A 29 -5.39 -14.71 -29.83
CA SER A 29 -6.59 -15.55 -29.73
C SER A 29 -7.17 -15.62 -28.31
N VAL A 30 -6.32 -15.59 -27.29
CA VAL A 30 -6.75 -15.62 -25.87
C VAL A 30 -7.24 -14.25 -25.44
N MET A 31 -6.53 -13.17 -25.79
CA MET A 31 -6.93 -11.81 -25.41
C MET A 31 -8.24 -11.38 -26.05
N SER A 32 -8.50 -11.76 -27.30
CA SER A 32 -9.79 -11.51 -27.95
C SER A 32 -10.94 -12.18 -27.19
N ARG A 33 -10.76 -13.43 -26.73
CA ARG A 33 -11.77 -14.14 -25.92
C ARG A 33 -12.00 -13.48 -24.55
N LEU A 34 -10.96 -12.96 -23.92
CA LEU A 34 -11.08 -12.27 -22.62
C LEU A 34 -11.76 -10.90 -22.77
N ALA A 35 -11.45 -10.16 -23.84
CA ALA A 35 -12.04 -8.85 -24.12
C ALA A 35 -13.56 -8.91 -24.28
N GLU A 36 -14.11 -10.01 -24.80
CA GLU A 36 -15.55 -10.22 -24.94
C GLU A 36 -16.29 -10.33 -23.59
N MET A 37 -15.61 -10.76 -22.53
CA MET A 37 -16.18 -10.97 -21.18
C MET A 37 -15.70 -9.88 -20.21
N GLN A 38 -15.21 -8.76 -20.72
CA GLN A 38 -14.70 -7.66 -19.90
C GLN A 38 -15.84 -7.00 -19.12
N LEU A 39 -15.59 -6.75 -17.83
CA LEU A 39 -16.46 -5.96 -16.98
C LEU A 39 -16.62 -4.54 -17.52
N GLN A 40 -17.85 -4.14 -17.80
CA GLN A 40 -18.22 -2.76 -18.09
C GLN A 40 -18.51 -2.06 -16.77
N ILE A 41 -17.67 -1.08 -16.42
CA ILE A 41 -17.74 -0.37 -15.14
C ILE A 41 -18.73 0.80 -15.28
N ASP A 42 -19.61 0.96 -14.30
CA ASP A 42 -20.55 2.09 -14.24
C ASP A 42 -19.83 3.39 -13.84
N ASP A 43 -20.34 4.55 -14.24
CA ASP A 43 -19.74 5.86 -13.93
C ASP A 43 -19.66 6.18 -12.41
N ASN A 44 -20.46 5.51 -11.58
CA ASN A 44 -20.56 5.76 -10.13
C ASN A 44 -19.64 4.83 -9.30
N TYR A 45 -18.36 4.77 -9.65
CA TYR A 45 -17.36 4.03 -8.90
C TYR A 45 -16.56 4.95 -7.94
N THR A 46 -15.97 4.36 -6.92
CA THR A 46 -15.09 5.00 -5.95
C THR A 46 -13.94 4.05 -5.62
N GLU A 47 -12.89 4.51 -4.97
CA GLU A 47 -11.75 3.67 -4.56
C GLU A 47 -12.15 2.45 -3.71
N THR A 48 -13.23 2.57 -2.94
CA THR A 48 -13.75 1.51 -2.04
C THR A 48 -15.01 0.84 -2.56
N TYR A 49 -15.51 1.25 -3.74
CA TYR A 49 -16.77 0.76 -4.29
C TYR A 49 -16.69 0.66 -5.81
N LEU A 50 -16.77 -0.57 -6.32
CA LEU A 50 -16.75 -0.85 -7.74
C LEU A 50 -18.07 -1.53 -8.13
N CYS A 51 -18.69 -1.06 -9.20
CA CYS A 51 -19.91 -1.62 -9.75
C CYS A 51 -19.81 -1.74 -11.27
N GLY A 52 -20.49 -2.75 -11.81
CA GLY A 52 -20.50 -2.94 -13.25
C GLY A 52 -21.26 -4.18 -13.69
N THR A 53 -21.46 -4.26 -15.00
CA THR A 53 -22.11 -5.37 -15.67
C THR A 53 -21.09 -6.16 -16.47
N PHE A 54 -21.22 -7.48 -16.47
CA PHE A 54 -20.49 -8.32 -17.42
C PHE A 54 -21.41 -9.43 -17.93
N ASN A 55 -21.05 -9.99 -19.08
CA ASN A 55 -21.81 -11.07 -19.70
C ASN A 55 -21.01 -12.37 -19.64
N SER A 56 -21.55 -13.36 -18.93
CA SER A 56 -20.98 -14.70 -18.84
C SER A 56 -21.55 -15.59 -19.95
N LYS A 57 -20.66 -16.20 -20.74
CA LYS A 57 -21.05 -17.06 -21.87
C LYS A 57 -21.44 -18.47 -21.47
N ASN A 58 -20.85 -19.00 -20.40
CA ASN A 58 -21.03 -20.38 -19.95
C ASN A 58 -21.38 -20.40 -18.46
N ASP A 59 -22.06 -21.45 -18.02
CA ASP A 59 -22.28 -21.69 -16.60
C ASP A 59 -20.96 -22.02 -15.89
N ASN A 60 -20.90 -21.76 -14.59
CA ASN A 60 -19.75 -22.03 -13.71
C ASN A 60 -18.44 -21.39 -14.21
N GLN A 61 -18.48 -20.09 -14.49
CA GLN A 61 -17.29 -19.33 -14.86
C GLN A 61 -16.64 -18.68 -13.64
N THR A 62 -15.32 -18.76 -13.61
CA THR A 62 -14.50 -18.05 -12.63
C THR A 62 -14.08 -16.70 -13.18
N VAL A 63 -14.36 -15.63 -12.45
CA VAL A 63 -13.89 -14.28 -12.76
C VAL A 63 -12.72 -13.93 -11.85
N LEU A 64 -11.62 -13.57 -12.50
CA LEU A 64 -10.42 -13.05 -11.86
C LEU A 64 -10.36 -11.54 -12.06
N THR A 65 -10.07 -10.82 -10.99
CA THR A 65 -9.86 -9.37 -11.04
C THR A 65 -8.38 -9.03 -10.84
N THR A 66 -7.96 -7.86 -11.28
CA THR A 66 -6.62 -7.30 -10.99
C THR A 66 -6.56 -6.58 -9.64
N ILE A 67 -7.56 -6.79 -8.78
CA ILE A 67 -7.67 -6.19 -7.46
C ILE A 67 -6.98 -7.12 -6.46
N PRO A 68 -6.08 -6.61 -5.60
CA PRO A 68 -5.46 -7.41 -4.56
C PRO A 68 -6.49 -7.84 -3.51
N TYR A 69 -6.39 -9.10 -3.09
CA TYR A 69 -7.24 -9.75 -2.12
C TYR A 69 -6.98 -9.24 -0.70
N ASP A 70 -8.06 -8.95 0.01
CA ASP A 70 -8.12 -8.51 1.39
C ASP A 70 -9.42 -9.05 2.02
N GLU A 71 -9.41 -9.31 3.33
CA GLU A 71 -10.57 -9.80 4.07
C GLU A 71 -11.73 -8.78 4.14
N GLY A 72 -11.43 -7.50 3.91
CA GLY A 72 -12.40 -6.42 3.92
C GLY A 72 -13.29 -6.32 2.68
N TRP A 73 -13.00 -7.08 1.63
CA TRP A 73 -13.80 -7.07 0.41
C TRP A 73 -15.11 -7.84 0.57
N LYS A 74 -16.20 -7.27 0.02
CA LYS A 74 -17.52 -7.89 -0.01
C LYS A 74 -18.06 -7.82 -1.43
N LEU A 75 -18.43 -8.97 -1.97
CA LEU A 75 -19.02 -9.09 -3.30
C LEU A 75 -20.52 -9.36 -3.21
N LYS A 76 -21.28 -8.71 -4.09
CA LYS A 76 -22.63 -9.12 -4.44
C LYS A 76 -22.75 -9.35 -5.93
N ILE A 77 -23.45 -10.41 -6.30
CA ILE A 77 -23.83 -10.75 -7.67
C ILE A 77 -25.37 -10.68 -7.71
N ASP A 78 -25.92 -9.82 -8.56
CA ASP A 78 -27.37 -9.57 -8.70
C ASP A 78 -28.07 -9.29 -7.35
N GLY A 79 -27.37 -8.57 -6.47
CA GLY A 79 -27.85 -8.23 -5.12
C GLY A 79 -27.71 -9.33 -4.07
N LYS A 80 -27.26 -10.54 -4.43
CA LYS A 80 -26.98 -11.64 -3.48
C LYS A 80 -25.50 -11.66 -3.09
N GLN A 81 -25.21 -11.87 -1.81
CA GLN A 81 -23.82 -11.99 -1.35
C GLN A 81 -23.18 -13.26 -1.92
N ALA A 82 -21.99 -13.10 -2.50
CA ALA A 82 -21.19 -14.18 -3.06
C ALA A 82 -19.83 -14.28 -2.36
N PRO A 83 -19.29 -15.50 -2.16
CA PRO A 83 -17.98 -15.66 -1.59
C PRO A 83 -16.90 -15.20 -2.57
N ILE A 84 -15.88 -14.54 -2.04
CA ILE A 84 -14.64 -14.23 -2.75
C ILE A 84 -13.52 -15.07 -2.18
N TYR A 85 -12.58 -15.45 -3.04
CA TYR A 85 -11.39 -16.17 -2.64
C TYR A 85 -10.16 -15.64 -3.37
N LYS A 86 -9.01 -16.09 -2.89
CA LYS A 86 -7.70 -15.65 -3.35
C LYS A 86 -7.18 -16.59 -4.43
N SER A 87 -6.87 -16.06 -5.61
CA SER A 87 -6.13 -16.77 -6.67
C SER A 87 -4.85 -16.04 -7.03
N LEU A 88 -3.93 -16.73 -7.74
CA LEU A 88 -2.62 -16.19 -8.13
C LEU A 88 -1.86 -15.53 -6.96
N GLU A 89 -1.98 -16.12 -5.77
CA GLU A 89 -1.34 -15.68 -4.53
C GLU A 89 -1.65 -14.25 -4.07
N SER A 90 -2.55 -13.51 -4.73
CA SER A 90 -2.86 -12.14 -4.33
C SER A 90 -4.15 -11.55 -4.89
N LEU A 91 -4.84 -12.18 -5.84
CA LEU A 91 -5.93 -11.52 -6.56
C LEU A 91 -7.32 -11.99 -6.14
N VAL A 92 -8.26 -11.04 -6.10
CA VAL A 92 -9.68 -11.34 -5.82
C VAL A 92 -10.26 -12.12 -6.98
N THR A 93 -10.85 -13.27 -6.65
CA THR A 93 -11.50 -14.19 -7.58
C THR A 93 -12.84 -14.61 -7.01
N PHE A 94 -13.80 -14.84 -7.88
CA PHE A 94 -15.11 -15.37 -7.52
C PHE A 94 -15.69 -16.19 -8.67
N ASP A 95 -16.62 -17.08 -8.33
CA ASP A 95 -17.31 -17.94 -9.29
C ASP A 95 -18.72 -17.42 -9.56
N ILE A 96 -19.20 -17.67 -10.77
CA ILE A 96 -20.55 -17.35 -11.23
C ILE A 96 -21.18 -18.65 -11.72
N ASP A 97 -22.31 -19.00 -11.12
CA ASP A 97 -22.97 -20.28 -11.37
C ASP A 97 -23.73 -20.29 -12.71
N THR A 98 -24.31 -19.16 -13.12
CA THR A 98 -25.21 -19.06 -14.27
C THR A 98 -24.61 -18.28 -15.44
N ALA A 99 -24.90 -18.68 -16.67
CA ALA A 99 -24.64 -17.89 -17.86
C ALA A 99 -25.66 -16.74 -17.99
N GLY A 100 -25.21 -15.60 -18.53
CA GLY A 100 -26.05 -14.43 -18.76
C GLY A 100 -25.40 -13.12 -18.36
N GLU A 101 -26.22 -12.06 -18.36
CA GLU A 101 -25.82 -10.74 -17.88
C GLU A 101 -25.94 -10.69 -16.36
N HIS A 102 -24.85 -10.33 -15.70
CA HIS A 102 -24.77 -10.24 -14.25
C HIS A 102 -24.31 -8.86 -13.83
N TYR A 103 -24.93 -8.37 -12.77
CA TYR A 103 -24.55 -7.12 -12.12
C TYR A 103 -23.70 -7.42 -10.88
N ILE A 104 -22.52 -6.82 -10.80
CA ILE A 104 -21.64 -6.99 -9.64
C ILE A 104 -21.47 -5.71 -8.86
N GLU A 105 -21.46 -5.85 -7.54
CA GLU A 105 -21.10 -4.79 -6.60
C GLU A 105 -19.98 -5.31 -5.71
N LEU A 106 -18.83 -4.65 -5.76
CA LEU A 106 -17.68 -4.94 -4.92
C LEU A 106 -17.47 -3.76 -3.96
N THR A 107 -17.59 -4.00 -2.66
CA THR A 107 -17.43 -2.98 -1.62
C THR A 107 -16.29 -3.35 -0.69
N TYR A 108 -15.40 -2.40 -0.42
CA TYR A 108 -14.28 -2.56 0.49
C TYR A 108 -14.57 -1.94 1.86
N ARG A 109 -14.28 -2.69 2.94
CA ARG A 109 -14.24 -2.17 4.31
C ARG A 109 -13.07 -2.77 5.09
N PRO A 110 -12.04 -1.98 5.42
CA PRO A 110 -10.89 -2.46 6.19
C PRO A 110 -11.31 -3.06 7.53
N THR A 111 -10.88 -4.28 7.82
CA THR A 111 -11.13 -4.95 9.12
C THR A 111 -10.42 -4.23 10.26
N ALA A 112 -9.21 -3.73 10.00
CA ALA A 112 -8.41 -2.96 10.96
C ALA A 112 -9.10 -1.68 11.44
N PHE A 113 -9.93 -1.04 10.61
CA PHE A 113 -10.69 0.14 11.01
C PHE A 113 -11.67 -0.18 12.15
N VAL A 114 -12.36 -1.32 12.04
CA VAL A 114 -13.28 -1.79 13.09
C VAL A 114 -12.52 -2.08 14.38
N LEU A 115 -11.36 -2.73 14.30
CA LEU A 115 -10.51 -3.00 15.46
C LEU A 115 -10.01 -1.70 16.12
N GLY A 116 -9.54 -0.74 15.32
CA GLY A 116 -9.10 0.57 15.80
C GLY A 116 -10.21 1.36 16.50
N CYS A 117 -11.44 1.33 15.96
CA CYS A 117 -12.61 1.93 16.60
C CYS A 117 -12.89 1.30 17.97
N VAL A 118 -12.82 -0.02 18.09
CA VAL A 118 -13.04 -0.71 19.38
C VAL A 118 -11.99 -0.30 20.40
N VAL A 119 -10.71 -0.32 20.04
CA VAL A 119 -9.62 0.09 20.93
C VAL A 119 -9.78 1.55 21.35
N SER A 120 -10.12 2.45 20.43
CA SER A 120 -10.32 3.87 20.73
C SER A 120 -11.45 4.08 21.76
N VAL A 121 -12.56 3.36 21.62
CA VAL A 121 -13.68 3.44 22.57
C VAL A 121 -13.27 2.92 23.94
N VAL A 122 -12.47 1.85 24.01
CA VAL A 122 -11.97 1.29 25.28
C VAL A 122 -11.07 2.29 26.00
N PHE A 123 -10.12 2.90 25.30
CA PHE A 123 -9.22 3.91 25.88
C PHE A 123 -9.98 5.17 26.28
N LEU A 124 -10.97 5.61 25.48
CA LEU A 124 -11.83 6.72 25.83
C LEU A 124 -12.62 6.44 27.12
N MET A 125 -13.18 5.23 27.27
CA MET A 125 -13.87 4.81 28.48
C MET A 125 -12.93 4.76 29.70
N LEU A 126 -11.72 4.23 29.54
CA LEU A 126 -10.71 4.20 30.60
C LEU A 126 -10.31 5.63 31.02
N PHE A 127 -10.12 6.53 30.06
CA PHE A 127 -9.79 7.93 30.30
C PHE A 127 -10.90 8.66 31.07
N ILE A 128 -12.17 8.45 30.68
CA ILE A 128 -13.33 9.00 31.40
C ILE A 128 -13.37 8.46 32.83
N LEU A 129 -13.12 7.16 33.03
CA LEU A 129 -13.10 6.53 34.35
C LEU A 129 -12.01 7.13 35.25
N LEU A 130 -10.81 7.39 34.71
CA LEU A 130 -9.71 8.03 35.44
C LEU A 130 -10.08 9.46 35.87
N ILE A 131 -10.71 10.26 35.01
CA ILE A 131 -11.16 11.62 35.37
C ILE A 131 -12.19 11.58 36.50
N ILE A 132 -13.14 10.64 36.43
CA ILE A 132 -14.14 10.46 37.48
C ILE A 132 -13.46 10.02 38.78
N PHE A 133 -12.52 9.08 38.70
CA PHE A 133 -11.77 8.57 39.85
C PHE A 133 -10.94 9.67 40.53
N GLU A 134 -10.24 10.52 39.78
CA GLU A 134 -9.55 11.69 40.34
C GLU A 134 -10.51 12.65 41.05
N LYS A 135 -11.67 12.92 40.46
CA LYS A 135 -12.69 13.78 41.08
C LYS A 135 -13.27 13.16 42.34
N TYR A 136 -13.43 11.84 42.39
CA TYR A 136 -13.91 11.12 43.57
C TYR A 136 -12.84 11.06 44.67
N LEU A 137 -11.57 10.79 44.33
CA LEU A 137 -10.45 10.82 45.27
C LEU A 137 -10.22 12.21 45.86
N LYS A 138 -10.33 13.28 45.06
CA LYS A 138 -10.25 14.67 45.52
C LYS A 138 -11.42 15.06 46.45
N LYS A 139 -12.55 14.34 46.38
CA LYS A 139 -13.71 14.53 47.27
C LYS A 139 -13.63 13.71 48.57
N LEU A 140 -12.70 12.75 48.69
CA LEU A 140 -12.43 12.03 49.94
C LEU A 140 -11.38 12.82 50.75
N PRO A 141 -11.73 13.46 51.89
CA PRO A 141 -10.84 14.34 52.65
C PRO A 141 -9.70 13.62 53.41
N ILE A 142 -9.40 12.37 53.07
CA ILE A 142 -8.63 11.44 53.91
C ILE A 142 -7.25 11.14 53.31
N LEU A 143 -7.03 11.40 52.01
CA LEU A 143 -5.75 11.11 51.32
C LEU A 143 -4.83 12.34 51.15
N LYS A 144 -5.12 13.45 51.84
CA LYS A 144 -4.25 14.64 51.83
C LYS A 144 -3.02 14.51 52.75
N THR A 145 -2.99 13.52 53.65
CA THR A 145 -1.97 13.42 54.70
C THR A 145 -0.88 12.38 54.40
N PHE A 146 -0.96 11.62 53.31
CA PHE A 146 -0.03 10.50 53.07
C PHE A 146 1.05 10.72 52.01
N PHE A 147 1.08 11.88 51.32
CA PHE A 147 2.11 12.17 50.31
C PHE A 147 3.04 13.34 50.65
N THR A 148 2.98 13.88 51.88
CA THR A 148 4.02 14.76 52.41
C THR A 148 4.91 13.99 53.37
N CYS A 149 5.80 13.16 52.81
CA CYS A 149 7.13 12.87 53.33
C CYS A 149 7.80 11.84 52.40
N VAL A 150 8.08 12.23 51.16
CA VAL A 150 9.40 11.89 50.63
C VAL A 150 10.25 13.11 51.00
N PRO A 151 11.13 13.00 52.02
CA PRO A 151 12.14 14.02 52.20
C PRO A 151 12.97 14.01 50.91
N CYS A 152 12.88 15.09 50.15
CA CYS A 152 13.84 15.39 49.11
C CYS A 152 15.15 15.74 49.83
N PRO A 153 16.22 14.92 49.75
CA PRO A 153 17.53 15.45 50.07
C PRO A 153 17.84 16.47 48.98
N THR A 154 18.08 17.69 49.42
CA THR A 154 18.49 18.84 48.63
C THR A 154 19.63 18.46 47.67
N LEU A 155 19.49 18.83 46.39
CA LEU A 155 20.55 18.74 45.37
C LEU A 155 21.76 19.64 45.67
N GLU A 156 21.81 20.30 46.83
CA GLU A 156 22.96 21.04 47.33
C GLU A 156 24.03 20.11 47.97
N ALA A 157 23.67 18.86 48.32
CA ALA A 157 24.61 17.93 48.96
C ALA A 157 25.47 17.11 47.99
N LEU A 158 25.09 16.99 46.71
CA LEU A 158 25.86 16.24 45.71
C LEU A 158 26.92 17.08 44.99
N ALA A 159 26.92 18.40 45.16
CA ALA A 159 27.95 19.28 44.58
C ALA A 159 29.24 19.38 45.43
N LYS A 160 29.30 18.69 46.58
CA LYS A 160 30.41 18.79 47.53
C LYS A 160 31.31 17.55 47.65
N GLU A 161 30.97 16.46 46.97
CA GLU A 161 31.75 15.22 47.04
C GLU A 161 32.60 14.94 45.78
N GLU A 162 32.46 15.74 44.71
CA GLU A 162 33.28 15.55 43.49
C GLU A 162 34.62 16.32 43.49
N GLU A 163 34.93 17.12 44.51
CA GLU A 163 36.19 17.91 44.56
C GLU A 163 37.37 17.22 45.28
N GLU A 164 37.23 16.03 45.86
CA GLU A 164 38.30 15.40 46.69
C GLU A 164 38.76 14.01 46.19
N SER A 165 38.82 13.80 44.87
CA SER A 165 39.56 12.67 44.31
C SER A 165 40.32 13.04 43.02
N SER A 166 41.22 14.02 43.11
CA SER A 166 42.14 14.36 42.02
C SER A 166 43.56 14.63 42.53
N GLU A 167 44.16 13.71 43.28
CA GLU A 167 45.63 13.76 43.45
C GLU A 167 46.24 12.42 43.90
N ALA A 168 46.64 11.59 42.93
CA ALA A 168 47.86 10.79 42.95
C ALA A 168 47.92 9.89 41.70
N GLU A 169 48.52 10.39 40.62
CA GLU A 169 49.77 9.84 40.09
C GLU A 169 50.14 10.59 38.80
N ASN A 170 51.03 11.56 39.00
CA ASN A 170 51.87 12.15 37.97
C ASN A 170 52.91 11.11 37.52
N SER A 171 53.05 10.84 36.22
CA SER A 171 54.38 10.84 35.60
C SER A 171 54.35 10.87 34.07
N THR A 172 54.99 11.92 33.54
CA THR A 172 55.90 11.90 32.38
C THR A 172 55.35 12.15 30.97
N ILE A 173 55.60 13.37 30.49
CA ILE A 173 55.67 13.79 29.07
C ILE A 173 57.15 13.66 28.61
N PRO A 174 57.45 13.30 27.36
CA PRO A 174 57.90 14.30 26.38
C PRO A 174 57.23 14.11 25.00
N SER A 175 56.61 15.15 24.41
CA SER A 175 57.19 16.03 23.38
C SER A 175 57.91 15.31 22.23
N VAL A 176 57.43 15.51 20.99
CA VAL A 176 58.15 16.04 19.81
C VAL A 176 57.34 15.72 18.53
N THR A 177 57.40 16.68 17.61
CA THR A 177 56.83 16.77 16.26
C THR A 177 57.24 15.63 15.32
N ASP A 178 56.44 15.34 14.28
CA ASP A 178 56.81 15.46 12.86
C ASP A 178 55.71 14.88 11.94
N GLU A 179 55.78 15.29 10.68
CA GLU A 179 54.87 15.03 9.55
C GLU A 179 54.55 13.55 9.27
N GLU A 180 53.36 13.25 8.72
CA GLU A 180 53.14 12.84 7.31
C GLU A 180 51.74 12.20 7.08
N LYS A 181 51.14 12.53 5.93
CA LYS A 181 49.86 12.05 5.30
C LYS A 181 50.08 10.64 4.65
N PRO A 182 49.14 9.88 3.98
CA PRO A 182 47.67 9.90 3.74
C PRO A 182 46.92 8.56 4.02
N GLU A 183 45.56 8.53 3.95
CA GLU A 183 44.80 7.83 2.88
C GLU A 183 43.26 7.97 2.99
N GLU A 184 42.63 8.19 1.83
CA GLU A 184 41.20 8.35 1.56
C GLU A 184 40.45 7.01 1.44
N SER A 185 39.16 7.00 1.75
CA SER A 185 38.19 6.26 0.93
C SER A 185 36.92 7.08 0.75
N GLY A 186 36.80 7.71 -0.42
CA GLY A 186 35.65 8.53 -0.80
C GLY A 186 34.44 7.70 -1.23
N ALA A 187 33.27 8.07 -0.74
CA ALA A 187 31.99 7.80 -1.40
C ALA A 187 31.62 9.03 -2.22
N GLN A 188 31.83 8.97 -3.53
CA GLN A 188 31.52 10.07 -4.45
C GLN A 188 30.07 10.01 -4.91
N TYR A 189 29.32 11.07 -4.56
CA TYR A 189 28.03 11.43 -5.11
C TYR A 189 28.21 11.81 -6.59
N VAL A 190 27.42 11.23 -7.50
CA VAL A 190 27.39 11.63 -8.91
C VAL A 190 26.13 12.47 -9.18
N PRO A 191 26.26 13.72 -9.67
CA PRO A 191 25.12 14.57 -10.01
C PRO A 191 24.31 14.06 -11.21
N PHE A 192 23.02 14.37 -11.19
CA PHE A 192 22.10 14.28 -12.33
C PHE A 192 22.45 15.39 -13.34
N GLU A 193 22.99 15.00 -14.48
CA GLU A 193 23.21 15.90 -15.63
C GLU A 193 21.96 15.90 -16.52
N GLU A 194 21.33 17.07 -16.58
CA GLU A 194 20.35 17.45 -17.59
C GLU A 194 21.09 17.90 -18.86
N SER A 195 20.91 17.20 -19.98
CA SER A 195 21.29 17.74 -21.29
C SER A 195 20.38 17.27 -22.43
N ALA A 196 19.60 18.25 -22.91
CA ALA A 196 19.41 18.64 -24.30
C ALA A 196 19.09 17.57 -25.38
N THR A 197 17.83 17.62 -25.82
CA THR A 197 17.35 17.70 -27.22
C THR A 197 17.96 16.77 -28.29
N ALA A 198 17.17 15.79 -28.76
CA ALA A 198 17.18 15.35 -30.15
C ALA A 198 15.83 14.71 -30.54
N ASP A 199 15.24 15.24 -31.61
CA ASP A 199 14.10 14.84 -32.44
C ASP A 199 13.04 13.85 -31.93
N ARG A 200 11.85 14.40 -31.69
CA ARG A 200 10.57 13.69 -31.65
C ARG A 200 10.06 13.49 -33.08
N HIS A 201 10.28 12.32 -33.65
CA HIS A 201 9.47 11.86 -34.79
C HIS A 201 8.26 11.08 -34.27
N GLU A 202 7.09 11.72 -34.29
CA GLU A 202 5.79 11.07 -34.13
C GLU A 202 5.52 10.13 -35.31
N PRO A 203 5.23 8.83 -35.10
CA PRO A 203 4.53 8.05 -36.10
C PRO A 203 3.04 8.44 -36.09
N LYS A 204 2.57 9.04 -37.19
CA LYS A 204 1.14 9.26 -37.45
C LYS A 204 0.39 7.92 -37.45
N VAL A 205 -0.35 7.63 -36.39
CA VAL A 205 -1.37 6.59 -36.40
C VAL A 205 -2.67 7.22 -36.90
N SER A 206 -3.09 6.78 -38.09
CA SER A 206 -4.35 7.14 -38.72
C SER A 206 -5.53 6.66 -37.89
N GLU A 207 -6.24 7.59 -37.26
CA GLU A 207 -7.51 7.36 -36.59
C GLU A 207 -8.59 6.97 -37.62
N LYS A 208 -8.93 5.69 -37.71
CA LYS A 208 -10.18 5.23 -38.33
C LYS A 208 -11.14 4.85 -37.20
N THR A 209 -11.93 5.83 -36.77
CA THR A 209 -13.05 5.65 -35.85
C THR A 209 -14.14 4.84 -36.55
N ALA A 210 -14.22 3.55 -36.26
CA ALA A 210 -15.41 2.75 -36.58
C ALA A 210 -16.44 3.02 -35.47
N ARG A 211 -17.56 3.67 -35.82
CA ARG A 211 -18.71 3.79 -34.92
C ARG A 211 -19.30 2.41 -34.67
N ILE A 212 -19.24 1.93 -33.43
CA ILE A 212 -20.04 0.82 -32.96
C ILE A 212 -21.21 1.41 -32.19
N GLY A 213 -22.42 1.00 -32.59
CA GLY A 213 -23.69 1.67 -32.31
C GLY A 213 -24.09 1.71 -30.84
N ASP A 214 -24.95 2.68 -30.56
CA ASP A 214 -25.59 2.92 -29.28
C ASP A 214 -26.34 1.66 -28.79
N VAL A 215 -25.78 1.00 -27.77
CA VAL A 215 -26.51 0.05 -26.93
C VAL A 215 -27.14 0.85 -25.81
N ASN A 216 -28.47 0.86 -25.80
CA ASN A 216 -29.29 1.55 -24.81
C ASN A 216 -29.22 0.81 -23.46
N ILE A 217 -28.28 1.19 -22.60
CA ILE A 217 -28.16 0.64 -21.24
C ILE A 217 -29.26 1.24 -20.37
N ARG A 218 -30.17 0.38 -19.89
CA ARG A 218 -31.11 0.74 -18.84
C ARG A 218 -30.32 1.11 -17.60
N GLN A 219 -30.39 2.38 -17.20
CA GLN A 219 -29.87 2.85 -15.93
C GLN A 219 -30.64 2.22 -14.76
N SER A 220 -30.25 1.03 -14.32
CA SER A 220 -30.49 0.59 -12.95
C SER A 220 -29.45 1.26 -12.07
N GLY A 221 -29.76 2.47 -11.62
CA GLY A 221 -28.86 3.32 -10.85
C GLY A 221 -28.31 2.62 -9.61
N CYS A 222 -26.98 2.67 -9.48
CA CYS A 222 -26.25 2.22 -8.31
C CYS A 222 -26.61 3.14 -7.12
N SER A 223 -27.58 2.72 -6.29
CA SER A 223 -27.99 3.46 -5.09
C SER A 223 -27.00 3.20 -3.94
N GLY A 224 -25.81 3.78 -4.07
CA GLY A 224 -24.82 3.83 -3.00
C GLY A 224 -25.28 4.79 -1.90
N ARG A 225 -25.92 4.27 -0.85
CA ARG A 225 -26.11 4.99 0.41
C ARG A 225 -24.73 5.17 1.07
N LEU A 226 -24.11 6.31 0.80
CA LEU A 226 -22.92 6.81 1.50
C LEU A 226 -23.13 6.66 3.02
N ARG A 227 -22.23 5.93 3.68
CA ARG A 227 -22.07 5.89 5.14
C ARG A 227 -20.61 5.97 5.47
#